data_AF-R4WA80-F1
#
_entry.id   AF-R4WA80-F1
#
_cell.length_a   1.000
_cell.length_b   1.000
_cell.length_c   1.000
_cell.angle_alpha   90.00
_cell.angle_beta   90.00
_cell.angle_gamma   90.00
#
_symmetry.space_group_name_H-M   'P 1'
#
loop_
_entity.id
_entity.type
_entity.pdbx_description
1 polymer ?
#
loop_
_entity_poly.entity_id
_entity_poly.type
_entity_poly.pdbx_seq_one_letter_code
_entity_poly.pdbx_strand_id
1 'polypeptide(L)'
;MYAGVPLSEEMAYARLIDRLEAPASPTVTTLPDGSVDHFCSLADSVGPSTHTREAFSRAITGDRSSFRLDVESVESGGQSVNAALQLHALGSAVTAYGHFDAEIFTSLPFETVSMGTPADVYVLSFDDRDLMLVSDGDVGDWTLERLESVTDLDAAFDADAICCSNWAGVPGLEDAFHRLGDATFPRRPFVFDPGDVVGCAPGELESMCAALSALQETFDVVFNANREEIRATASILPGSLEDDGERLLAIREELGITAAVMHAKKEAATATADGLCTLPNLQVDRPTRQAGGGDRFSGGLGYALARGWDWETATACGNACASYYVESGTTGDPEELIAFLSDRSLRA
;
A
#
# COMPACT_ATOMS: atom_id res chain seq x y z
N MET A 1 -2.46 -19.12 27.55
CA MET A 1 -3.18 -17.83 27.54
C MET A 1 -2.29 -16.80 28.23
N TYR A 2 -1.28 -16.30 27.51
CA TYR A 2 -0.51 -15.13 27.91
C TYR A 2 -1.05 -14.00 27.06
N ALA A 3 -1.92 -13.17 27.62
CA ALA A 3 -2.17 -11.86 27.02
C ALA A 3 -0.85 -11.11 27.10
N GLY A 4 -0.25 -10.83 25.94
CA GLY A 4 1.02 -10.11 25.85
C GLY A 4 0.88 -8.74 26.51
N VAL A 5 1.79 -8.42 27.42
CA VAL A 5 1.93 -7.03 27.90
C VAL A 5 2.40 -6.20 26.71
N PRO A 6 1.80 -5.04 26.41
CA PRO A 6 2.26 -4.17 25.33
C PRO A 6 3.75 -3.91 25.51
N LEU A 7 4.56 -4.26 24.50
CA LEU A 7 5.99 -4.01 24.55
C LEU A 7 6.21 -2.50 24.33
N SER A 8 7.17 -1.90 25.03
CA SER A 8 7.46 -0.48 24.80
C SER A 8 7.87 -0.26 23.35
N GLU A 9 7.63 0.94 22.80
CA GLU A 9 8.02 1.35 21.45
C GLU A 9 9.45 0.88 21.09
N GLU A 10 10.40 1.17 21.98
CA GLU A 10 11.81 0.82 21.84
C GLU A 10 12.02 -0.70 21.68
N MET A 11 11.19 -1.52 22.33
CA MET A 11 11.25 -2.98 22.23
C MET A 11 10.70 -3.49 20.90
N ALA A 12 9.73 -2.82 20.26
CA ALA A 12 9.19 -3.25 18.96
C ALA A 12 10.23 -3.05 17.85
N TYR A 13 10.86 -1.88 17.78
CA TYR A 13 11.91 -1.59 16.79
C TYR A 13 13.21 -2.36 17.07
N ALA A 14 13.58 -2.60 18.34
CA ALA A 14 14.71 -3.48 18.65
C ALA A 14 14.47 -4.92 18.20
N ARG A 15 13.26 -5.47 18.42
CA ARG A 15 12.90 -6.79 17.88
C ARG A 15 12.91 -6.82 16.36
N LEU A 16 12.49 -5.74 15.70
CA LEU A 16 12.55 -5.66 14.24
C LEU A 16 14.01 -5.76 13.75
N ILE A 17 14.96 -5.07 14.39
CA ILE A 17 16.40 -5.18 14.07
C ILE A 17 16.85 -6.64 14.15
N ASP A 18 16.59 -7.31 15.28
CA ASP A 18 16.98 -8.73 15.49
C ASP A 18 16.38 -9.65 14.39
N ARG A 19 15.16 -9.34 13.93
CA ARG A 19 14.44 -10.13 12.92
C ARG A 19 14.97 -9.88 11.51
N LEU A 20 15.36 -8.65 11.19
CA LEU A 20 15.97 -8.27 9.91
C LEU A 20 17.37 -8.87 9.73
N GLU A 21 18.13 -9.10 10.80
CA GLU A 21 19.45 -9.77 10.75
C GLU A 21 19.37 -11.23 10.30
N ALA A 22 18.19 -11.87 10.42
CA ALA A 22 17.98 -13.26 10.02
C ALA A 22 17.46 -13.31 8.57
N PRO A 23 18.30 -13.62 7.56
CA PRO A 23 17.88 -13.61 6.15
C PRO A 23 16.81 -14.67 5.87
N ALA A 24 15.85 -14.33 5.03
CA ALA A 24 14.84 -15.22 4.50
C ALA A 24 14.34 -14.71 3.14
N SER A 25 13.84 -15.63 2.31
CA SER A 25 13.28 -15.30 1.00
C SER A 25 11.90 -15.94 0.87
N PRO A 26 10.89 -15.45 1.62
CA PRO A 26 9.52 -15.93 1.46
C PRO A 26 9.03 -15.63 0.04
N THR A 27 8.13 -16.47 -0.47
CA THR A 27 7.48 -16.22 -1.77
C THR A 27 6.32 -15.25 -1.58
N VAL A 28 6.22 -14.23 -2.43
CA VAL A 28 5.14 -13.24 -2.33
C VAL A 28 4.58 -12.91 -3.71
N THR A 29 3.25 -12.95 -3.81
CA THR A 29 2.54 -12.48 -5.00
C THR A 29 2.09 -11.04 -4.83
N THR A 30 2.24 -10.21 -5.87
CA THR A 30 1.66 -8.86 -5.90
C THR A 30 0.73 -8.68 -7.10
N LEU A 31 -0.42 -8.06 -6.90
CA LEU A 31 -1.43 -7.78 -7.93
C LEU A 31 -2.25 -6.54 -7.54
N PRO A 32 -2.99 -5.87 -8.43
CA PRO A 32 -3.24 -6.19 -9.85
C PRO A 32 -2.65 -5.21 -10.87
N ASP A 33 -1.98 -4.14 -10.43
CA ASP A 33 -1.75 -2.95 -11.26
C ASP A 33 -0.28 -2.65 -11.59
N GLY A 34 -0.11 -1.84 -12.61
CA GLY A 34 1.14 -1.22 -13.02
C GLY A 34 0.84 0.11 -13.72
N SER A 35 1.68 1.11 -13.48
CA SER A 35 1.60 2.40 -14.15
C SER A 35 2.96 2.91 -14.63
N VAL A 36 2.92 3.78 -15.64
CA VAL A 36 4.05 4.62 -16.04
C VAL A 36 3.81 6.00 -15.43
N ASP A 37 4.62 6.34 -14.44
CA ASP A 37 4.47 7.58 -13.68
C ASP A 37 5.35 8.67 -14.29
N HIS A 38 4.73 9.70 -14.84
CA HIS A 38 5.35 10.89 -15.40
C HIS A 38 5.37 11.98 -14.33
N PHE A 39 6.51 12.20 -13.69
CA PHE A 39 6.68 13.31 -12.75
C PHE A 39 6.86 14.60 -13.51
N CYS A 40 5.98 15.56 -13.23
CA CYS A 40 5.82 16.75 -14.04
C CYS A 40 5.88 18.03 -13.20
N SER A 41 6.45 19.08 -13.79
CA SER A 41 6.30 20.45 -13.30
C SER A 41 5.49 21.30 -14.26
N LEU A 42 4.83 22.32 -13.71
CA LEU A 42 4.13 23.34 -14.49
C LEU A 42 5.09 24.49 -14.75
N ALA A 43 5.43 24.71 -16.02
CA ALA A 43 6.30 25.83 -16.37
C ALA A 43 5.58 27.18 -16.19
N ASP A 44 6.19 28.07 -15.41
CA ASP A 44 5.74 29.45 -15.25
C ASP A 44 6.19 30.28 -16.47
N SER A 45 5.39 30.25 -17.54
CA SER A 45 5.75 30.97 -18.76
C SER A 45 5.48 32.49 -18.67
N VAL A 46 4.45 32.95 -17.95
CA VAL A 46 4.22 34.33 -17.46
C VAL A 46 3.08 34.31 -16.43
N GLY A 47 3.29 34.79 -15.19
CA GLY A 47 2.21 34.92 -14.18
C GLY A 47 2.64 34.63 -12.74
N PRO A 48 1.71 34.71 -11.77
CA PRO A 48 1.96 34.26 -10.40
C PRO A 48 2.21 32.75 -10.36
N SER A 49 3.17 32.33 -9.53
CA SER A 49 3.62 30.95 -9.42
C SER A 49 2.49 29.98 -9.04
N THR A 50 2.44 28.82 -9.67
CA THR A 50 1.46 27.77 -9.37
C THR A 50 2.04 26.63 -8.53
N HIS A 51 2.94 26.91 -7.59
CA HIS A 51 3.59 25.88 -6.75
C HIS A 51 2.67 25.28 -5.67
N THR A 52 1.47 25.81 -5.43
CA THR A 52 0.46 25.18 -4.55
C THR A 52 -0.84 24.89 -5.30
N ARG A 53 -1.61 23.91 -4.84
CA ARG A 53 -2.91 23.59 -5.43
C ARG A 53 -3.90 24.76 -5.41
N GLU A 54 -3.93 25.59 -4.36
CA GLU A 54 -4.78 26.77 -4.35
C GLU A 54 -4.32 27.82 -5.36
N ALA A 55 -3.02 27.97 -5.55
CA ALA A 55 -2.49 28.88 -6.57
C ALA A 55 -2.84 28.39 -7.98
N PHE A 56 -2.70 27.09 -8.22
CA PHE A 56 -3.11 26.45 -9.48
C PHE A 56 -4.62 26.59 -9.72
N SER A 57 -5.45 26.33 -8.71
CA SER A 57 -6.91 26.51 -8.78
C SER A 57 -7.30 27.96 -9.10
N ARG A 58 -6.68 28.95 -8.45
CA ARG A 58 -6.87 30.37 -8.79
C ARG A 58 -6.45 30.70 -10.22
N ALA A 59 -5.40 30.07 -10.73
CA ALA A 59 -4.96 30.26 -12.10
C ALA A 59 -5.99 29.69 -13.11
N ILE A 60 -6.49 28.47 -12.87
CA ILE A 60 -7.50 27.81 -13.73
C ILE A 60 -8.83 28.57 -13.74
N THR A 61 -9.27 29.07 -12.57
CA THR A 61 -10.54 29.78 -12.43
C THR A 61 -10.49 31.24 -12.90
N GLY A 62 -9.29 31.79 -13.08
CA GLY A 62 -9.06 33.09 -13.70
C GLY A 62 -9.04 33.02 -15.23
N ASP A 63 -8.23 33.87 -15.85
CA ASP A 63 -8.17 33.97 -17.33
C ASP A 63 -7.15 33.02 -17.97
N ARG A 64 -6.39 32.24 -17.19
CA ARG A 64 -5.33 31.35 -17.72
C ARG A 64 -5.96 30.07 -18.26
N SER A 65 -5.93 29.92 -19.58
CA SER A 65 -6.52 28.79 -20.30
C SER A 65 -5.53 27.72 -20.77
N SER A 66 -4.23 27.92 -20.53
CA SER A 66 -3.19 26.95 -20.89
C SER A 66 -2.03 26.94 -19.90
N PHE A 67 -1.49 25.74 -19.70
CA PHE A 67 -0.32 25.46 -18.89
C PHE A 67 0.63 24.60 -19.72
N ARG A 68 1.93 24.84 -19.57
CA ARG A 68 2.94 23.96 -20.15
C ARG A 68 3.34 22.97 -19.05
N LEU A 69 3.24 21.69 -19.38
CA LEU A 69 3.67 20.59 -18.54
C LEU A 69 5.04 20.14 -19.07
N ASP A 70 6.04 20.12 -18.20
CA ASP A 70 7.36 19.57 -18.51
C ASP A 70 7.52 18.26 -17.71
N VAL A 71 7.81 17.15 -18.41
CA VAL A 71 8.06 15.85 -17.78
C VAL A 71 9.52 15.80 -17.33
N GLU A 72 9.74 15.67 -16.04
CA GLU A 72 11.06 15.69 -15.40
C GLU A 72 11.67 14.29 -15.31
N SER A 73 10.86 13.31 -14.94
CA SER A 73 11.24 11.89 -14.91
C SER A 73 10.05 11.01 -15.28
N VAL A 74 10.39 9.79 -15.72
CA VAL A 74 9.43 8.72 -15.98
C VAL A 74 9.90 7.52 -15.17
N GLU A 75 9.02 6.99 -14.33
CA GLU A 75 9.33 5.91 -13.38
C GLU A 75 8.27 4.80 -13.49
N SER A 76 8.64 3.56 -13.17
CA SER A 76 7.66 2.49 -13.02
C SER A 76 6.87 2.72 -11.74
N GLY A 77 5.54 2.75 -11.86
CA GLY A 77 4.60 2.95 -10.77
C GLY A 77 3.55 1.85 -10.69
N GLY A 78 2.50 2.14 -9.93
CA GLY A 78 1.44 1.22 -9.54
C GLY A 78 1.62 0.82 -8.08
N GLN A 79 0.52 0.77 -7.33
CA GLN A 79 0.60 0.47 -5.90
C GLN A 79 1.20 -0.93 -5.68
N SER A 80 0.81 -1.89 -6.53
CA SER A 80 1.29 -3.27 -6.46
C SER A 80 2.78 -3.37 -6.81
N VAL A 81 3.24 -2.60 -7.80
CA VAL A 81 4.66 -2.52 -8.19
C VAL A 81 5.50 -1.90 -7.08
N ASN A 82 4.99 -0.84 -6.44
CA ASN A 82 5.68 -0.19 -5.33
C ASN A 82 5.80 -1.11 -4.11
N ALA A 83 4.76 -1.88 -3.79
CA ALA A 83 4.82 -2.91 -2.76
C ALA A 83 5.80 -4.04 -3.15
N ALA A 84 5.79 -4.47 -4.41
CA ALA A 84 6.71 -5.48 -4.96
C ALA A 84 8.19 -5.05 -4.85
N LEU A 85 8.50 -3.79 -5.14
CA LEU A 85 9.84 -3.23 -4.97
C LEU A 85 10.31 -3.35 -3.52
N GLN A 86 9.45 -3.04 -2.55
CA GLN A 86 9.81 -3.16 -1.13
C GLN A 86 9.96 -4.61 -0.68
N LEU A 87 9.07 -5.50 -1.12
CA LEU A 87 9.16 -6.94 -0.85
C LEU A 87 10.47 -7.52 -1.39
N HIS A 88 10.82 -7.16 -2.64
CA HIS A 88 12.06 -7.58 -3.26
C HIS A 88 13.29 -7.03 -2.52
N ALA A 89 13.28 -5.75 -2.13
CA ALA A 89 14.38 -5.14 -1.38
C ALA A 89 14.62 -5.84 -0.03
N LEU A 90 13.55 -6.34 0.63
CA LEU A 90 13.64 -7.14 1.86
C LEU A 90 14.10 -8.59 1.63
N GLY A 91 14.26 -9.01 0.38
CA GLY A 91 14.78 -10.33 0.00
C GLY A 91 13.72 -11.37 -0.38
N SER A 92 12.45 -10.99 -0.52
CA SER A 92 11.39 -11.91 -0.99
C SER A 92 11.60 -12.37 -2.43
N ALA A 93 11.17 -13.59 -2.73
CA ALA A 93 10.96 -14.05 -4.10
C ALA A 93 9.59 -13.55 -4.58
N VAL A 94 9.59 -12.49 -5.40
CA VAL A 94 8.37 -11.81 -5.84
C VAL A 94 7.98 -12.22 -7.25
N THR A 95 6.70 -12.53 -7.43
CA THR A 95 6.05 -12.60 -8.75
C THR A 95 4.91 -11.58 -8.79
N ALA A 96 5.02 -10.62 -9.71
CA ALA A 96 4.04 -9.56 -9.90
C ALA A 96 3.13 -9.87 -11.09
N TYR A 97 1.82 -9.78 -10.87
CA TYR A 97 0.79 -9.89 -11.90
C TYR A 97 0.09 -8.54 -12.06
N GLY A 98 0.04 -8.04 -13.29
CA GLY A 98 -0.59 -6.75 -13.55
C GLY A 98 -0.34 -6.29 -14.97
N HIS A 99 -0.40 -4.97 -15.20
CA HIS A 99 -0.35 -4.40 -16.54
C HIS A 99 1.06 -3.86 -16.79
N PHE A 100 1.87 -4.62 -17.55
CA PHE A 100 3.31 -4.36 -17.68
C PHE A 100 3.78 -4.29 -19.15
N ASP A 101 2.88 -4.09 -20.11
CA ASP A 101 3.22 -3.96 -21.55
C ASP A 101 3.88 -2.60 -21.87
N ALA A 102 4.98 -2.27 -21.20
CA ALA A 102 5.83 -1.13 -21.44
C ALA A 102 7.30 -1.44 -21.10
N GLU A 103 8.24 -0.82 -21.84
CA GLU A 103 9.68 -1.10 -21.72
C GLU A 103 10.23 -0.86 -20.30
N ILE A 104 9.66 0.10 -19.56
CA ILE A 104 10.11 0.48 -18.21
C ILE A 104 10.00 -0.66 -17.19
N PHE A 105 9.09 -1.62 -17.40
CA PHE A 105 8.92 -2.76 -16.50
C PHE A 105 9.95 -3.87 -16.75
N THR A 106 10.68 -3.84 -17.88
CA THR A 106 11.71 -4.85 -18.19
C THR A 106 12.94 -4.76 -17.27
N SER A 107 13.13 -3.62 -16.60
CA SER A 107 14.20 -3.40 -15.63
C SER A 107 13.81 -3.71 -14.19
N LEU A 108 12.58 -4.14 -13.93
CA LEU A 108 12.18 -4.55 -12.58
C LEU A 108 12.99 -5.78 -12.14
N PRO A 109 13.42 -5.85 -10.86
CA PRO A 109 14.35 -6.88 -10.40
C PRO A 109 13.66 -8.19 -9.99
N PHE A 110 12.38 -8.36 -10.31
CA PHE A 110 11.55 -9.51 -9.97
C PHE A 110 10.72 -9.97 -11.17
N GLU A 111 10.08 -11.13 -11.06
CA GLU A 111 9.28 -11.68 -12.14
C GLU A 111 8.01 -10.85 -12.35
N THR A 112 7.72 -10.50 -13.60
CA THR A 112 6.51 -9.80 -14.01
C THR A 112 5.74 -10.63 -15.03
N VAL A 113 4.45 -10.80 -14.79
CA VAL A 113 3.52 -11.47 -15.70
C VAL A 113 2.48 -10.44 -16.11
N SER A 114 2.59 -9.99 -17.36
CA SER A 114 1.74 -8.92 -17.89
C SER A 114 0.37 -9.43 -18.32
N MET A 115 -0.64 -8.62 -18.05
CA MET A 115 -2.05 -8.78 -18.42
C MET A 115 -2.53 -7.70 -19.40
N GLY A 116 -1.66 -6.76 -19.78
CA GLY A 116 -1.96 -5.71 -20.75
C GLY A 116 -1.20 -4.40 -20.54
N THR A 117 -1.75 -3.33 -21.10
CA THR A 117 -1.16 -1.98 -21.10
C THR A 117 -1.28 -1.31 -19.71
N PRO A 118 -0.19 -0.81 -19.12
CA PRO A 118 -0.21 -0.07 -17.85
C PRO A 118 -1.05 1.21 -17.94
N ALA A 119 -1.43 1.77 -16.79
CA ALA A 119 -1.94 3.14 -16.73
C ALA A 119 -0.81 4.16 -16.97
N ASP A 120 -1.14 5.33 -17.51
CA ASP A 120 -0.26 6.51 -17.49
C ASP A 120 -0.70 7.45 -16.37
N VAL A 121 0.20 7.77 -15.44
CA VAL A 121 -0.07 8.68 -14.32
C VAL A 121 0.80 9.91 -14.45
N TYR A 122 0.19 11.08 -14.61
CA TYR A 122 0.90 12.36 -14.60
C TYR A 122 0.85 12.93 -13.19
N VAL A 123 2.00 12.94 -12.51
CA VAL A 123 2.16 13.45 -11.15
C VAL A 123 2.62 14.90 -11.21
N LEU A 124 1.75 15.84 -10.84
CA LEU A 124 2.09 17.24 -10.71
C LEU A 124 2.45 17.54 -9.26
N SER A 125 3.72 17.83 -8.99
CA SER A 125 4.17 18.13 -7.64
C SER A 125 3.90 19.58 -7.24
N PHE A 126 3.20 19.72 -6.11
CA PHE A 126 2.95 20.99 -5.44
C PHE A 126 3.53 20.96 -4.03
N ASP A 127 3.86 22.13 -3.48
CA ASP A 127 4.45 22.29 -2.14
C ASP A 127 3.55 21.72 -1.02
N ASP A 128 2.23 21.66 -1.25
CA ASP A 128 1.24 21.18 -0.29
C ASP A 128 0.91 19.69 -0.48
N ARG A 129 0.60 19.25 -1.71
CA ARG A 129 0.36 17.85 -2.06
C ARG A 129 0.40 17.65 -3.57
N ASP A 130 0.96 16.53 -4.01
CA ASP A 130 0.88 16.09 -5.40
C ASP A 130 -0.58 15.98 -5.89
N LEU A 131 -0.79 16.31 -7.18
CA LEU A 131 -2.01 16.04 -7.93
C LEU A 131 -1.71 15.00 -9.00
N MET A 132 -2.51 13.94 -9.07
CA MET A 132 -2.34 12.88 -10.05
C MET A 132 -3.45 12.95 -11.09
N LEU A 133 -3.08 12.86 -12.37
CA LEU A 133 -4.01 12.73 -13.50
C LEU A 133 -3.75 11.37 -14.15
N VAL A 134 -4.77 10.51 -14.15
CA VAL A 134 -4.63 9.11 -14.56
C VAL A 134 -5.31 8.88 -15.91
N SER A 135 -4.65 8.08 -16.75
CA SER A 135 -5.20 7.47 -17.95
C SER A 135 -5.08 5.95 -17.80
N ASP A 136 -6.21 5.26 -17.63
CA ASP A 136 -6.26 3.92 -17.01
C ASP A 136 -5.62 2.77 -17.83
N GLY A 137 -5.26 2.99 -19.10
CA GLY A 137 -4.74 1.91 -19.94
C GLY A 137 -5.71 0.74 -20.02
N ASP A 138 -5.20 -0.49 -19.83
CA ASP A 138 -6.02 -1.71 -19.68
C ASP A 138 -6.30 -2.07 -18.21
N VAL A 139 -5.84 -1.28 -17.23
CA VAL A 139 -5.88 -1.62 -15.79
C VAL A 139 -7.30 -1.92 -15.30
N GLY A 140 -8.28 -1.13 -15.75
CA GLY A 140 -9.69 -1.31 -15.40
C GLY A 140 -10.33 -2.59 -15.95
N ASP A 141 -9.67 -3.29 -16.88
CA ASP A 141 -10.15 -4.55 -17.44
C ASP A 141 -9.64 -5.79 -16.67
N TRP A 142 -8.85 -5.61 -15.61
CA TRP A 142 -8.37 -6.72 -14.79
C TRP A 142 -9.54 -7.56 -14.28
N THR A 143 -9.43 -8.88 -14.39
CA THR A 143 -10.39 -9.85 -13.86
C THR A 143 -9.66 -11.13 -13.49
N LEU A 144 -10.31 -11.97 -12.67
CA LEU A 144 -9.75 -13.27 -12.33
C LEU A 144 -9.62 -14.17 -13.57
N GLU A 145 -10.53 -14.07 -14.55
CA GLU A 145 -10.41 -14.76 -15.85
C GLU A 145 -9.19 -14.32 -16.66
N ARG A 146 -8.88 -13.02 -16.66
CA ARG A 146 -7.66 -12.55 -17.33
C ARG A 146 -6.42 -13.08 -16.62
N LEU A 147 -6.42 -13.17 -15.29
CA LEU A 147 -5.33 -13.77 -14.54
C LEU A 147 -5.17 -15.26 -14.90
N GLU A 148 -6.27 -16.02 -14.92
CA GLU A 148 -6.34 -17.42 -15.37
C GLU A 148 -5.80 -17.64 -16.79
N SER A 149 -5.87 -16.61 -17.65
CA SER A 149 -5.38 -16.71 -19.03
C SER A 149 -3.86 -16.63 -19.15
N VAL A 150 -3.17 -16.10 -18.14
CA VAL A 150 -1.71 -15.91 -18.12
C VAL A 150 -1.00 -16.78 -17.08
N THR A 151 -1.72 -17.31 -16.09
CA THR A 151 -1.18 -18.21 -15.06
C THR A 151 -2.25 -19.16 -14.51
N ASP A 152 -1.83 -20.20 -13.79
CA ASP A 152 -2.72 -21.00 -12.96
C ASP A 152 -3.01 -20.24 -11.66
N LEU A 153 -4.27 -20.21 -11.20
CA LEU A 153 -4.61 -19.55 -9.94
C LEU A 153 -3.94 -20.23 -8.74
N ASP A 154 -3.74 -21.55 -8.80
CA ASP A 154 -2.96 -22.26 -7.78
C ASP A 154 -1.54 -21.69 -7.70
N ALA A 155 -0.92 -21.37 -8.83
CA ALA A 155 0.41 -20.77 -8.85
C ALA A 155 0.41 -19.29 -8.40
N ALA A 156 -0.62 -18.53 -8.76
CA ALA A 156 -0.74 -17.13 -8.35
C ALA A 156 -0.97 -16.97 -6.84
N PHE A 157 -1.71 -17.88 -6.21
CA PHE A 157 -2.13 -17.78 -4.81
C PHE A 157 -1.43 -18.76 -3.85
N ASP A 158 -0.54 -19.66 -4.32
CA ASP A 158 0.34 -20.49 -3.47
C ASP A 158 1.67 -19.77 -3.12
N ALA A 159 1.55 -18.61 -2.49
CA ALA A 159 2.67 -17.84 -1.96
C ALA A 159 2.64 -17.82 -0.41
N ASP A 160 3.76 -17.46 0.24
CA ASP A 160 3.77 -17.28 1.69
C ASP A 160 2.94 -16.06 2.14
N ALA A 161 2.76 -15.07 1.27
CA ALA A 161 1.77 -14.01 1.39
C ALA A 161 1.34 -13.47 0.02
N ILE A 162 0.19 -12.80 -0.01
CA ILE A 162 -0.32 -12.07 -1.18
C ILE A 162 -0.50 -10.62 -0.79
N CYS A 163 -0.02 -9.69 -1.63
CA CYS A 163 -0.29 -8.26 -1.51
C CYS A 163 -1.16 -7.82 -2.69
N CYS A 164 -2.35 -7.31 -2.39
CA CYS A 164 -3.29 -6.80 -3.38
C CYS A 164 -3.54 -5.33 -3.13
N SER A 165 -3.60 -4.51 -4.18
CA SER A 165 -3.81 -3.07 -4.03
C SER A 165 -4.76 -2.45 -5.05
N ASN A 166 -5.04 -1.14 -4.91
CA ASN A 166 -5.73 -0.31 -5.90
C ASN A 166 -7.17 -0.77 -6.24
N TRP A 167 -8.02 -0.88 -5.22
CA TRP A 167 -9.46 -1.20 -5.40
C TRP A 167 -10.15 -0.22 -6.34
N ALA A 168 -9.94 1.07 -6.11
CA ALA A 168 -10.62 2.13 -6.84
C ALA A 168 -10.34 2.09 -8.35
N GLY A 169 -9.13 1.69 -8.75
CA GLY A 169 -8.73 1.56 -10.16
C GLY A 169 -9.11 0.22 -10.80
N VAL A 170 -9.58 -0.76 -10.04
CA VAL A 170 -9.71 -2.15 -10.51
C VAL A 170 -11.07 -2.77 -10.11
N PRO A 171 -12.15 -2.45 -10.85
CA PRO A 171 -13.51 -2.91 -10.53
C PRO A 171 -13.67 -4.43 -10.50
N GLY A 172 -12.86 -5.18 -11.26
CA GLY A 172 -12.92 -6.65 -11.29
C GLY A 172 -12.50 -7.34 -9.99
N LEU A 173 -11.92 -6.60 -9.03
CA LEU A 173 -11.55 -7.16 -7.71
C LEU A 173 -12.77 -7.58 -6.89
N GLU A 174 -13.93 -6.95 -7.06
CA GLU A 174 -15.15 -7.33 -6.33
C GLU A 174 -15.58 -8.77 -6.63
N ASP A 175 -15.75 -9.10 -7.92
CA ASP A 175 -16.09 -10.47 -8.34
C ASP A 175 -14.96 -11.46 -8.01
N ALA A 176 -13.71 -11.04 -8.20
CA ALA A 176 -12.55 -11.88 -7.91
C ALA A 176 -12.50 -12.30 -6.43
N PHE A 177 -12.69 -11.36 -5.50
CA PHE A 177 -12.64 -11.65 -4.07
C PHE A 177 -13.76 -12.60 -3.62
N HIS A 178 -14.97 -12.43 -4.17
CA HIS A 178 -16.06 -13.37 -3.92
C HIS A 178 -15.74 -14.77 -4.43
N ARG A 179 -15.23 -14.91 -5.66
CA ARG A 179 -14.86 -16.22 -6.22
C ARG A 179 -13.69 -16.87 -5.50
N LEU A 180 -12.70 -16.10 -5.09
CA LEU A 180 -11.57 -16.57 -4.29
C LEU A 180 -12.02 -17.01 -2.89
N GLY A 181 -13.06 -16.39 -2.33
CA GLY A 181 -13.70 -16.82 -1.08
C GLY A 181 -14.36 -18.19 -1.15
N ASP A 182 -14.76 -18.64 -2.34
CA ASP A 182 -15.31 -19.99 -2.58
C ASP A 182 -14.24 -21.01 -3.04
N ALA A 183 -13.00 -20.56 -3.26
CA ALA A 183 -11.90 -21.39 -3.73
C ALA A 183 -11.23 -22.19 -2.58
N THR A 184 -10.38 -23.15 -2.93
CA THR A 184 -9.63 -23.95 -1.95
C THR A 184 -8.14 -23.71 -2.13
N PHE A 185 -7.59 -22.77 -1.35
CA PHE A 185 -6.16 -22.50 -1.28
C PHE A 185 -5.62 -22.77 0.13
N PRO A 186 -4.30 -22.93 0.31
CA PRO A 186 -3.69 -22.83 1.62
C PRO A 186 -4.05 -21.47 2.25
N ARG A 187 -4.40 -21.49 3.54
CA ARG A 187 -4.70 -20.26 4.25
C ARG A 187 -3.42 -19.45 4.47
N ARG A 188 -3.32 -18.30 3.80
CA ARG A 188 -2.15 -17.42 3.77
C ARG A 188 -2.55 -15.98 4.09
N PRO A 189 -1.62 -15.15 4.60
CA PRO A 189 -1.84 -13.71 4.71
C PRO A 189 -2.17 -13.09 3.35
N PHE A 190 -3.25 -12.31 3.31
CA PHE A 190 -3.66 -11.49 2.16
C PHE A 190 -3.71 -10.03 2.61
N VAL A 191 -2.65 -9.29 2.34
CA VAL A 191 -2.54 -7.86 2.67
C VAL A 191 -3.20 -7.06 1.56
N PHE A 192 -4.27 -6.36 1.90
CA PHE A 192 -5.05 -5.57 0.97
C PHE A 192 -4.97 -4.08 1.30
N ASP A 193 -4.55 -3.28 0.32
CA ASP A 193 -4.57 -1.82 0.38
C ASP A 193 -5.58 -1.27 -0.64
N PRO A 194 -6.66 -0.61 -0.23
CA PRO A 194 -7.72 -0.25 -1.15
C PRO A 194 -7.32 0.87 -2.13
N GLY A 195 -6.20 1.57 -1.89
CA GLY A 195 -5.93 2.84 -2.55
C GLY A 195 -6.92 3.92 -2.15
N ASP A 196 -7.04 4.96 -2.98
CA ASP A 196 -7.85 6.14 -2.65
C ASP A 196 -9.35 5.86 -2.73
N VAL A 197 -9.91 5.36 -1.62
CA VAL A 197 -11.36 5.19 -1.42
C VAL A 197 -12.00 6.40 -0.74
N VAL A 198 -11.26 7.50 -0.55
CA VAL A 198 -11.79 8.69 0.10
C VAL A 198 -12.77 9.40 -0.83
N GLY A 199 -14.03 9.46 -0.44
CA GLY A 199 -15.10 10.09 -1.22
C GLY A 199 -15.84 9.14 -2.17
N CYS A 200 -15.50 7.84 -2.16
CA CYS A 200 -16.34 6.80 -2.76
C CYS A 200 -17.77 6.86 -2.22
N ALA A 201 -18.72 6.42 -3.04
CA ALA A 201 -20.10 6.31 -2.60
C ALA A 201 -20.23 5.23 -1.51
N PRO A 202 -21.18 5.38 -0.54
CA PRO A 202 -21.37 4.37 0.50
C PRO A 202 -21.55 2.94 -0.04
N GLY A 203 -22.27 2.77 -1.15
CA GLY A 203 -22.47 1.47 -1.79
C GLY A 203 -21.17 0.83 -2.35
N GLU A 204 -20.21 1.64 -2.79
CA GLU A 204 -18.90 1.13 -3.26
C GLU A 204 -18.07 0.62 -2.07
N LEU A 205 -18.12 1.33 -0.94
CA LEU A 205 -17.49 0.89 0.30
C LEU A 205 -18.16 -0.37 0.87
N GLU A 206 -19.50 -0.46 0.79
CA GLU A 206 -20.26 -1.64 1.21
C GLU A 206 -19.88 -2.87 0.37
N SER A 207 -19.76 -2.73 -0.96
CA SER A 207 -19.29 -3.78 -1.86
C SER A 207 -17.87 -4.24 -1.50
N MET A 208 -16.95 -3.30 -1.26
CA MET A 208 -15.58 -3.65 -0.83
C MET A 208 -15.57 -4.43 0.48
N CYS A 209 -16.31 -3.98 1.49
CA CYS A 209 -16.41 -4.66 2.78
C CYS A 209 -16.97 -6.08 2.63
N ALA A 210 -18.02 -6.27 1.82
CA ALA A 210 -18.60 -7.58 1.54
C ALA A 210 -17.62 -8.52 0.81
N ALA A 211 -16.87 -7.99 -0.15
CA ALA A 211 -15.85 -8.74 -0.90
C ALA A 211 -14.70 -9.20 0.03
N LEU A 212 -14.23 -8.32 0.94
CA LEU A 212 -13.21 -8.67 1.93
C LEU A 212 -13.70 -9.73 2.92
N SER A 213 -14.95 -9.65 3.38
CA SER A 213 -15.55 -10.69 4.21
C SER A 213 -15.63 -12.04 3.51
N ALA A 214 -15.95 -12.07 2.21
CA ALA A 214 -15.94 -13.32 1.44
C ALA A 214 -14.52 -13.89 1.29
N LEU A 215 -13.55 -13.04 0.97
CA LEU A 215 -12.15 -13.46 0.80
C LEU A 215 -11.54 -14.08 2.07
N GLN A 216 -11.99 -13.64 3.25
CA GLN A 216 -11.57 -14.14 4.57
C GLN A 216 -11.85 -15.64 4.78
N GLU A 217 -12.82 -16.22 4.06
CA GLU A 217 -13.11 -17.67 4.14
C GLU A 217 -11.92 -18.50 3.65
N THR A 218 -11.14 -17.98 2.70
CA THR A 218 -10.00 -18.67 2.11
C THR A 218 -8.66 -18.17 2.65
N PHE A 219 -8.51 -16.86 2.84
CA PHE A 219 -7.25 -16.23 3.26
C PHE A 219 -7.34 -15.56 4.64
N ASP A 220 -6.19 -15.26 5.23
CA ASP A 220 -6.10 -14.38 6.39
C ASP A 220 -6.04 -12.92 5.92
N VAL A 221 -7.21 -12.28 5.78
CA VAL A 221 -7.33 -10.94 5.19
C VAL A 221 -6.87 -9.87 6.19
N VAL A 222 -5.95 -9.03 5.72
CA VAL A 222 -5.40 -7.89 6.45
C VAL A 222 -5.72 -6.62 5.66
N PHE A 223 -6.70 -5.86 6.14
CA PHE A 223 -7.07 -4.56 5.56
C PHE A 223 -6.07 -3.50 6.03
N ASN A 224 -5.19 -3.03 5.15
CA ASN A 224 -4.22 -1.97 5.43
C ASN A 224 -4.63 -0.69 4.72
N ALA A 225 -4.74 0.42 5.43
CA ALA A 225 -5.09 1.70 4.83
C ALA A 225 -4.51 2.88 5.60
N ASN A 226 -4.47 4.05 4.97
CA ASN A 226 -4.10 5.26 5.67
C ASN A 226 -5.26 5.76 6.57
N ARG A 227 -4.97 6.75 7.42
CA ARG A 227 -5.96 7.28 8.38
C ARG A 227 -7.27 7.77 7.73
N GLU A 228 -7.21 8.42 6.57
CA GLU A 228 -8.42 8.95 5.94
C GLU A 228 -9.24 7.84 5.28
N GLU A 229 -8.60 6.82 4.72
CA GLU A 229 -9.26 5.62 4.19
C GLU A 229 -9.89 4.76 5.31
N ILE A 230 -9.22 4.63 6.47
CA ILE A 230 -9.81 4.02 7.68
C ILE A 230 -11.07 4.77 8.10
N ARG A 231 -11.05 6.11 8.09
CA ARG A 231 -12.22 6.92 8.43
C ARG A 231 -13.34 6.79 7.41
N ALA A 232 -13.00 6.79 6.12
CA ALA A 232 -13.98 6.59 5.04
C ALA A 232 -14.66 5.23 5.18
N THR A 233 -13.89 4.17 5.34
CA THR A 233 -14.40 2.80 5.51
C THR A 233 -15.23 2.66 6.78
N ALA A 234 -14.76 3.19 7.91
CA ALA A 234 -15.51 3.15 9.16
C ALA A 234 -16.80 3.99 9.14
N SER A 235 -16.95 4.94 8.20
CA SER A 235 -18.13 5.83 8.14
C SER A 235 -19.42 5.12 7.73
N ILE A 236 -19.31 3.96 7.08
CA ILE A 236 -20.47 3.13 6.71
C ILE A 236 -20.81 2.07 7.77
N LEU A 237 -19.98 1.93 8.81
CA LEU A 237 -20.19 0.96 9.88
C LEU A 237 -21.16 1.50 10.93
N PRO A 238 -21.89 0.61 11.63
CA PRO A 238 -22.79 1.01 12.70
C PRO A 238 -22.01 1.60 13.89
N GLY A 239 -22.61 2.61 14.55
CA GLY A 239 -22.07 3.20 15.78
C GLY A 239 -21.41 4.56 15.58
N SER A 240 -21.10 5.23 16.69
CA SER A 240 -20.34 6.48 16.70
C SER A 240 -18.92 6.14 17.16
N LEU A 241 -17.98 6.14 16.22
CA LEU A 241 -16.58 5.79 16.46
C LEU A 241 -15.79 7.10 16.60
N GLU A 242 -15.22 7.35 17.77
CA GLU A 242 -14.62 8.65 18.10
C GLU A 242 -13.14 8.70 17.68
N ASP A 243 -12.38 7.64 17.97
CA ASP A 243 -10.95 7.56 17.69
C ASP A 243 -10.56 6.48 16.66
N ASP A 244 -9.30 6.55 16.20
CA ASP A 244 -8.80 5.67 15.14
C ASP A 244 -8.70 4.19 15.59
N GLY A 245 -8.51 3.93 16.88
CA GLY A 245 -8.47 2.59 17.44
C GLY A 245 -9.84 1.93 17.46
N GLU A 246 -10.88 2.67 17.87
CA GLU A 246 -12.28 2.21 17.78
C GLU A 246 -12.68 1.89 16.34
N ARG A 247 -12.24 2.72 15.38
CA ARG A 247 -12.48 2.49 13.94
C ARG A 247 -11.85 1.20 13.44
N LEU A 248 -10.60 0.94 13.81
CA LEU A 248 -9.90 -0.28 13.41
C LEU A 248 -10.55 -1.53 14.00
N LEU A 249 -10.93 -1.50 15.28
CA LEU A 249 -11.64 -2.62 15.92
C LEU A 249 -12.99 -2.86 15.24
N ALA A 250 -13.76 -1.81 14.97
CA ALA A 250 -15.04 -1.93 14.27
C ALA A 250 -14.90 -2.51 12.87
N ILE A 251 -13.94 -2.04 12.07
CA ILE A 251 -13.66 -2.60 10.72
C ILE A 251 -13.33 -4.09 10.84
N ARG A 252 -12.41 -4.46 11.74
CA ARG A 252 -12.00 -5.86 11.92
C ARG A 252 -13.18 -6.75 12.34
N GLU A 253 -14.02 -6.28 13.26
CA GLU A 253 -15.14 -7.04 13.81
C GLU A 253 -16.29 -7.18 12.81
N GLU A 254 -16.73 -6.07 12.19
CA GLU A 254 -17.88 -6.06 11.27
C GLU A 254 -17.59 -6.83 9.99
N LEU A 255 -16.35 -6.75 9.45
CA LEU A 255 -15.97 -7.50 8.26
C LEU A 255 -15.58 -8.95 8.59
N GLY A 256 -15.37 -9.28 9.87
CA GLY A 256 -14.92 -10.61 10.30
C GLY A 256 -13.50 -10.98 9.87
N ILE A 257 -12.69 -10.00 9.46
CA ILE A 257 -11.35 -10.22 8.89
C ILE A 257 -10.28 -10.51 9.97
N THR A 258 -9.11 -10.99 9.54
CA THR A 258 -8.00 -11.32 10.44
C THR A 258 -7.45 -10.07 11.14
N ALA A 259 -7.21 -8.98 10.39
CA ALA A 259 -6.73 -7.72 10.98
C ALA A 259 -7.13 -6.48 10.18
N ALA A 260 -7.23 -5.34 10.87
CA ALA A 260 -7.27 -4.01 10.26
C ALA A 260 -6.03 -3.22 10.72
N VAL A 261 -5.32 -2.61 9.78
CA VAL A 261 -4.06 -1.91 9.99
C VAL A 261 -4.17 -0.47 9.46
N MET A 262 -3.84 0.50 10.29
CA MET A 262 -3.68 1.88 9.90
C MET A 262 -2.21 2.22 9.80
N HIS A 263 -1.79 2.81 8.68
CA HIS A 263 -0.52 3.53 8.58
C HIS A 263 -0.76 5.04 8.53
N ALA A 264 -0.11 5.81 9.41
CA ALA A 264 -0.26 7.25 9.44
C ALA A 264 1.05 7.95 9.83
N LYS A 265 1.11 9.26 9.57
CA LYS A 265 2.33 10.08 9.79
C LYS A 265 2.86 10.03 11.23
N LYS A 266 1.99 9.86 12.23
CA LYS A 266 2.38 9.91 13.66
C LYS A 266 2.47 8.54 14.31
N GLU A 267 1.66 7.60 13.85
CA GLU A 267 1.55 6.26 14.43
C GLU A 267 1.00 5.30 13.39
N ALA A 268 1.31 4.02 13.56
CA ALA A 268 0.57 2.94 12.94
C ALA A 268 -0.14 2.13 14.03
N ALA A 269 -1.25 1.52 13.69
CA ALA A 269 -2.02 0.73 14.62
C ALA A 269 -2.63 -0.49 13.94
N THR A 270 -2.73 -1.58 14.67
CA THR A 270 -3.19 -2.88 14.18
C THR A 270 -4.23 -3.43 15.14
N ALA A 271 -5.45 -3.62 14.67
CA ALA A 271 -6.53 -4.29 15.38
C ALA A 271 -6.66 -5.74 14.93
N THR A 272 -6.70 -6.65 15.90
CA THR A 272 -6.79 -8.10 15.72
C THR A 272 -7.81 -8.68 16.68
N ALA A 273 -8.06 -10.00 16.62
CA ALA A 273 -8.87 -10.69 17.62
C ALA A 273 -8.33 -10.59 19.05
N ASP A 274 -7.02 -10.35 19.23
CA ASP A 274 -6.38 -10.19 20.54
C ASP A 274 -6.42 -8.74 21.07
N GLY A 275 -6.90 -7.80 20.25
CA GLY A 275 -7.04 -6.38 20.60
C GLY A 275 -6.24 -5.45 19.68
N LEU A 276 -6.03 -4.23 20.17
CA LEU A 276 -5.37 -3.14 19.47
C LEU A 276 -3.91 -3.00 19.89
N CYS A 277 -3.01 -2.91 18.91
CA CYS A 277 -1.63 -2.51 19.07
C CYS A 277 -1.41 -1.16 18.39
N THR A 278 -0.72 -0.23 19.04
CA THR A 278 -0.36 1.07 18.45
C THR A 278 1.13 1.32 18.62
N LEU A 279 1.80 1.70 17.54
CA LEU A 279 3.22 2.05 17.51
C LEU A 279 3.37 3.47 16.98
N PRO A 280 4.10 4.35 17.68
CA PRO A 280 4.47 5.65 17.11
C PRO A 280 5.35 5.44 15.88
N ASN A 281 5.20 6.34 14.92
CA ASN A 281 5.94 6.29 13.67
C ASN A 281 7.30 6.99 13.83
N LEU A 282 8.26 6.63 12.98
CA LEU A 282 9.61 7.18 13.03
C LEU A 282 9.58 8.63 12.52
N GLN A 283 10.15 9.56 13.30
CA GLN A 283 10.11 10.99 12.97
C GLN A 283 10.94 11.32 11.72
N VAL A 284 10.28 11.62 10.60
CA VAL A 284 10.98 12.11 9.39
C VAL A 284 11.05 13.63 9.41
N ASP A 285 12.26 14.18 9.58
CA ASP A 285 12.48 15.63 9.67
C ASP A 285 12.41 16.34 8.31
N ARG A 286 12.87 15.68 7.26
CA ARG A 286 12.94 16.23 5.90
C ARG A 286 12.44 15.18 4.90
N PRO A 287 11.12 15.14 4.63
CA PRO A 287 10.58 14.20 3.65
C PRO A 287 11.10 14.56 2.25
N THR A 288 11.65 13.57 1.55
CA THR A 288 12.08 13.67 0.15
C THR A 288 10.96 13.27 -0.80
N ARG A 289 10.17 12.24 -0.45
CA ARG A 289 9.00 11.78 -1.21
C ARG A 289 7.85 11.45 -0.26
N GLN A 290 6.59 11.65 -0.68
CA GLN A 290 5.41 11.21 0.08
C GLN A 290 4.61 10.15 -0.67
N ALA A 291 4.43 10.32 -1.98
CA ALA A 291 3.78 9.35 -2.83
C ALA A 291 4.52 8.00 -2.82
N GLY A 292 3.78 6.92 -2.59
CA GLY A 292 4.32 5.55 -2.52
C GLY A 292 4.80 5.10 -1.15
N GLY A 293 4.72 5.94 -0.10
CA GLY A 293 5.07 5.55 1.27
C GLY A 293 4.15 4.48 1.86
N GLY A 294 2.84 4.58 1.60
CA GLY A 294 1.85 3.55 1.97
C GLY A 294 2.13 2.20 1.30
N ASP A 295 2.50 2.21 0.01
CA ASP A 295 2.86 0.99 -0.70
C ASP A 295 4.10 0.29 -0.10
N ARG A 296 5.10 1.07 0.38
CA ARG A 296 6.25 0.51 1.11
C ARG A 296 5.83 -0.04 2.48
N PHE A 297 4.85 0.59 3.14
CA PHE A 297 4.25 0.02 4.34
C PHE A 297 3.62 -1.34 4.04
N SER A 298 2.79 -1.43 2.99
CA SER A 298 2.13 -2.66 2.53
C SER A 298 3.15 -3.77 2.21
N GLY A 299 4.24 -3.44 1.53
CA GLY A 299 5.33 -4.38 1.25
C GLY A 299 6.06 -4.87 2.52
N GLY A 300 6.38 -3.98 3.45
CA GLY A 300 7.00 -4.35 4.73
C GLY A 300 6.08 -5.22 5.61
N LEU A 301 4.78 -4.89 5.64
CA LEU A 301 3.76 -5.68 6.33
C LEU A 301 3.64 -7.07 5.71
N GLY A 302 3.53 -7.15 4.38
CA GLY A 302 3.48 -8.42 3.64
C GLY A 302 4.70 -9.30 3.87
N TYR A 303 5.90 -8.73 3.85
CA TYR A 303 7.15 -9.45 4.16
C TYR A 303 7.12 -10.07 5.56
N ALA A 304 6.78 -9.27 6.57
CA ALA A 304 6.76 -9.72 7.95
C ALA A 304 5.73 -10.83 8.20
N LEU A 305 4.54 -10.72 7.60
CA LEU A 305 3.48 -11.72 7.71
C LEU A 305 3.84 -13.02 6.97
N ALA A 306 4.46 -12.93 5.79
CA ALA A 306 4.99 -14.08 5.06
C ALA A 306 6.03 -14.86 5.89
N ARG A 307 6.75 -14.16 6.77
CA ARG A 307 7.71 -14.76 7.72
C ARG A 307 7.10 -15.21 9.05
N GLY A 308 5.79 -15.03 9.24
CA GLY A 308 5.09 -15.38 10.48
C GLY A 308 5.54 -14.55 11.69
N TRP A 309 5.91 -13.29 11.49
CA TRP A 309 6.22 -12.39 12.60
C TRP A 309 4.94 -11.93 13.32
N ASP A 310 5.08 -11.58 14.60
CA ASP A 310 3.97 -11.03 15.38
C ASP A 310 3.54 -9.64 14.87
N TRP A 311 2.29 -9.26 15.17
CA TRP A 311 1.67 -8.03 14.69
C TRP A 311 2.43 -6.76 15.03
N GLU A 312 3.00 -6.67 16.24
CA GLU A 312 3.83 -5.54 16.64
C GLU A 312 5.06 -5.42 15.73
N THR A 313 5.79 -6.52 15.53
CA THR A 313 6.98 -6.54 14.69
C THR A 313 6.63 -6.33 13.21
N ALA A 314 5.51 -6.86 12.73
CA ALA A 314 5.05 -6.67 11.37
C ALA A 314 4.64 -5.21 11.08
N THR A 315 3.94 -4.59 12.02
CA THR A 315 3.57 -3.16 11.95
C THR A 315 4.82 -2.28 12.00
N ALA A 316 5.80 -2.60 12.86
CA ALA A 316 7.08 -1.91 12.91
C ALA A 316 7.85 -2.03 11.59
N CYS A 317 7.81 -3.19 10.93
CA CYS A 317 8.46 -3.40 9.64
C CYS A 317 7.85 -2.51 8.55
N GLY A 318 6.52 -2.45 8.45
CA GLY A 318 5.82 -1.53 7.56
C GLY A 318 6.20 -0.06 7.83
N ASN A 319 6.18 0.36 9.11
CA ASN A 319 6.59 1.72 9.52
C ASN A 319 8.02 2.06 9.11
N ALA A 320 8.96 1.14 9.32
CA ALA A 320 10.37 1.34 8.98
C ALA A 320 10.55 1.52 7.47
N CYS A 321 9.92 0.65 6.66
CA CYS A 321 9.97 0.73 5.20
C CYS A 321 9.40 2.06 4.68
N ALA A 322 8.21 2.43 5.15
CA ALA A 322 7.55 3.67 4.75
C ALA A 322 8.36 4.90 5.16
N SER A 323 8.84 4.95 6.41
CA SER A 323 9.60 6.09 6.93
C SER A 323 10.95 6.24 6.25
N TYR A 324 11.66 5.14 6.00
CA TYR A 324 12.91 5.15 5.26
C TYR A 324 12.70 5.71 3.85
N TYR A 325 11.67 5.22 3.14
CA TYR A 325 11.36 5.70 1.80
C TYR A 325 10.97 7.17 1.77
N VAL A 326 10.13 7.61 2.72
CA VAL A 326 9.72 9.02 2.81
C VAL A 326 10.92 9.94 3.06
N GLU A 327 11.88 9.51 3.88
CA GLU A 327 13.09 10.30 4.17
C GLU A 327 14.13 10.27 3.05
N SER A 328 14.45 9.08 2.53
CA SER A 328 15.55 8.89 1.59
C SER A 328 15.15 9.08 0.12
N GLY A 329 13.87 8.85 -0.21
CA GLY A 329 13.39 8.71 -1.59
C GLY A 329 13.76 7.37 -2.24
N THR A 330 14.36 6.43 -1.50
CA THR A 330 14.78 5.10 -1.98
C THR A 330 14.09 3.98 -1.19
N THR A 331 13.98 2.80 -1.79
CA THR A 331 13.37 1.62 -1.13
C THR A 331 14.44 0.91 -0.31
N GLY A 332 14.18 0.71 0.99
CA GLY A 332 15.20 0.22 1.93
C GLY A 332 15.33 -1.30 1.97
N ASP A 333 16.57 -1.79 1.93
CA ASP A 333 16.90 -3.19 2.19
C ASP A 333 17.09 -3.46 3.72
N PRO A 334 17.29 -4.72 4.16
CA PRO A 334 17.47 -5.01 5.59
C PRO A 334 18.66 -4.29 6.24
N GLU A 335 19.79 -4.15 5.54
CA GLU A 335 20.98 -3.49 6.09
C GLU A 335 20.74 -1.99 6.28
N GLU A 336 20.13 -1.34 5.29
CA GLU A 336 19.75 0.07 5.32
C GLU A 336 18.71 0.35 6.40
N LEU A 337 17.69 -0.52 6.54
CA LEU A 337 16.67 -0.39 7.57
C LEU A 337 17.25 -0.59 8.98
N ILE A 338 18.17 -1.55 9.17
CA ILE A 338 18.87 -1.74 10.46
C ILE A 338 19.68 -0.49 10.81
N ALA A 339 20.44 0.06 9.84
CA ALA A 339 21.22 1.28 10.06
C ALA A 339 20.32 2.47 10.40
N PHE A 340 19.21 2.63 9.67
CA PHE A 340 18.20 3.66 9.87
C PHE A 340 17.57 3.62 11.26
N LEU A 341 17.18 2.42 11.72
CA LEU A 341 16.60 2.21 13.05
C LEU A 341 17.64 2.43 14.16
N SER A 342 18.86 1.94 13.97
CA SER A 342 19.93 2.06 14.97
C SER A 342 20.33 3.52 15.23
N ASP A 343 20.42 4.35 14.17
CA ASP A 343 20.71 5.79 14.32
C ASP A 343 19.61 6.50 15.13
N ARG A 344 18.35 6.08 14.99
CA ARG A 344 17.22 6.66 15.72
C ARG A 344 17.17 6.22 17.17
N SER A 345 17.46 4.95 17.46
CA SER A 345 17.62 4.48 18.84
C SER A 345 18.74 5.20 19.59
N LEU A 346 19.79 5.65 18.88
CA LEU A 346 20.86 6.47 19.48
C LEU A 346 20.46 7.93 19.75
N ARG A 347 19.36 8.41 19.15
CA ARG A 347 18.86 9.79 19.28
C ARG A 347 17.69 9.95 20.26
N ALA A 348 17.07 8.84 20.67
CA ALA A 348 16.02 8.79 21.70
C ALA A 348 16.62 8.94 23.12
#